data_AF-A0A968M9L5-F1
#
_entry.id   AF-A0A968M9L5-F1
#
_cell.length_a   1.000
_cell.length_b   1.000
_cell.length_c   1.000
_cell.angle_alpha   90.00
_cell.angle_beta   90.00
_cell.angle_gamma   90.00
#
_symmetry.space_group_name_H-M   'P 1'
#
loop_
_entity.id
_entity.type
_entity.pdbx_description
1 polymer ?
#
loop_
_entity_poly.entity_id
_entity_poly.type
_entity_poly.pdbx_seq_one_letter_code
_entity_poly.pdbx_strand_id
1 'polypeptide(L)'
;MRQALRELSDHGKLTAAVCAAPLVLESAGLLAGKRVTAYPSVRDRLGGIWVEAPVVQDGSIITGSGPATALPFALKVLTYLTTEEVADRVARSMLAF
;
A
#
# COMPACT_ATOMS: atom_id res chain seq x y z
N MET A 1 -15.45 6.10 -6.76
CA MET A 1 -14.21 5.50 -6.21
C MET A 1 -13.45 4.66 -7.23
N ARG A 2 -14.02 3.59 -7.82
CA ARG A 2 -13.32 2.74 -8.81
C ARG A 2 -12.74 3.52 -10.01
N GLN A 3 -13.51 4.44 -10.59
CA GLN A 3 -13.05 5.25 -11.72
C GLN A 3 -11.86 6.15 -11.35
N ALA A 4 -11.96 6.91 -10.26
CA ALA A 4 -10.86 7.75 -9.78
C ALA A 4 -9.58 6.94 -9.51
N LEU A 5 -9.70 5.73 -8.95
CA LEU A 5 -8.56 4.83 -8.74
C LEU A 5 -7.92 4.37 -10.05
N ARG A 6 -8.73 4.05 -11.07
CA ARG A 6 -8.23 3.70 -12.41
C ARG A 6 -7.54 4.88 -13.07
N GLU A 7 -8.15 6.07 -13.05
CA GLU A 7 -7.56 7.28 -13.58
C GLU A 7 -6.21 7.59 -12.92
N LEU A 8 -6.11 7.49 -11.58
CA LEU A 8 -4.84 7.64 -10.87
C LEU A 8 -3.80 6.61 -11.34
N SER A 9 -4.19 5.33 -11.41
CA SER A 9 -3.31 4.24 -11.86
C SER A 9 -2.83 4.43 -13.29
N ASP A 10 -3.71 4.83 -14.21
CA ASP A 10 -3.40 5.05 -15.63
C ASP A 10 -2.39 6.20 -15.82
N HIS A 11 -2.38 7.17 -14.90
CA HIS A 11 -1.40 8.25 -14.86
C HIS A 11 -0.16 7.91 -14.01
N GLY A 12 0.02 6.64 -13.62
CA GLY A 12 1.15 6.19 -12.82
C GLY A 12 1.20 6.79 -11.41
N LYS A 13 0.08 7.32 -10.91
CA LYS A 13 0.00 7.88 -9.56
C LYS A 13 -0.03 6.76 -8.52
N LEU A 14 0.41 7.12 -7.32
CA LEU A 14 0.39 6.20 -6.17
C LEU A 14 -1.05 5.84 -5.80
N THR A 15 -1.32 4.54 -5.67
CA THR A 15 -2.51 4.02 -4.98
C THR A 15 -2.08 3.19 -3.78
N ALA A 16 -2.43 3.63 -2.58
CA ALA A 16 -2.02 2.98 -1.34
C ALA A 16 -3.21 2.53 -0.50
N ALA A 17 -3.17 1.33 0.07
CA ALA A 17 -4.28 0.76 0.84
C ALA A 17 -3.79 -0.14 1.99
N VAL A 18 -4.40 -0.05 3.17
CA VAL A 18 -3.98 -0.80 4.37
C VAL A 18 -5.15 -1.57 4.99
N CYS A 19 -4.84 -2.67 5.69
CA CYS A 19 -5.82 -3.51 6.38
C CYS A 19 -6.81 -4.15 5.39
N ALA A 20 -8.10 -3.82 5.45
CA ALA A 20 -9.11 -4.34 4.53
C ALA A 20 -9.26 -3.50 3.23
N ALA A 21 -8.67 -2.29 3.19
CA ALA A 21 -8.80 -1.38 2.06
C ALA A 21 -8.28 -1.92 0.70
N PRO A 22 -7.32 -2.87 0.63
CA PRO A 22 -6.94 -3.49 -0.64
C PRO A 22 -8.12 -4.12 -1.42
N LEU A 23 -9.23 -4.48 -0.75
CA LEU A 23 -10.47 -4.90 -1.43
C LEU A 23 -11.03 -3.82 -2.38
N VAL A 24 -10.80 -2.54 -2.09
CA VAL A 24 -11.23 -1.44 -2.95
C VAL A 24 -10.38 -1.40 -4.22
N LEU A 25 -9.07 -1.62 -4.11
CA LEU A 25 -8.15 -1.72 -5.25
C LEU A 25 -8.47 -2.95 -6.11
N GLU A 26 -8.79 -4.08 -5.47
CA GLU A 26 -9.28 -5.29 -6.13
C GLU A 26 -10.55 -4.99 -6.94
N SER A 27 -11.55 -4.35 -6.31
CA SER A 27 -12.80 -3.99 -7.00
C SER A 27 -12.57 -3.02 -8.17
N ALA A 28 -11.47 -2.27 -8.15
CA ALA A 28 -11.06 -1.39 -9.23
C ALA A 28 -10.25 -2.12 -10.32
N GLY A 29 -9.90 -3.40 -10.14
CA GLY A 29 -9.14 -4.21 -11.10
C GLY A 29 -7.63 -3.93 -11.09
N LEU A 30 -7.10 -3.33 -10.02
CA LEU A 30 -5.71 -2.84 -9.98
C LEU A 30 -4.70 -3.88 -9.47
N LEU A 31 -5.15 -4.99 -8.88
CA LEU A 31 -4.27 -5.95 -8.21
C LEU A 31 -3.90 -7.18 -9.06
N ALA A 32 -4.49 -7.34 -10.25
CA ALA A 32 -4.22 -8.48 -11.11
C ALA A 32 -2.72 -8.59 -11.45
N GLY A 33 -2.09 -9.71 -11.06
CA GLY A 33 -0.66 -9.95 -11.27
C GLY A 33 0.27 -9.10 -10.38
N LYS A 34 -0.26 -8.32 -9.43
CA LYS A 34 0.51 -7.46 -8.53
C LYS A 34 0.78 -8.15 -7.20
N ARG A 35 1.94 -7.87 -6.61
CA ARG A 35 2.27 -8.32 -5.24
C ARG A 35 1.50 -7.49 -4.22
N VAL A 36 0.84 -8.15 -3.28
CA VAL A 36 -0.03 -7.49 -2.29
C VAL A 36 0.07 -8.11 -0.91
N THR A 37 -0.13 -7.30 0.11
CA THR A 37 -0.45 -7.73 1.47
C THR A 37 -1.74 -7.05 1.93
N ALA A 38 -2.46 -7.64 2.87
CA ALA A 38 -3.67 -7.08 3.43
C ALA A 38 -3.94 -7.71 4.79
N TYR A 39 -5.04 -7.32 5.44
CA TYR A 39 -5.47 -8.00 6.65
C TYR A 39 -5.82 -9.46 6.34
N PRO A 40 -5.39 -10.46 7.16
CA PRO A 40 -5.52 -11.86 6.81
C PRO A 40 -6.96 -12.30 6.47
N SER A 41 -7.98 -11.71 7.11
CA SER A 41 -9.39 -12.07 6.85
C SER A 41 -9.90 -11.70 5.47
N VAL A 42 -9.18 -10.85 4.71
CA VAL A 42 -9.58 -10.47 3.34
C VAL A 42 -8.78 -11.18 2.26
N ARG A 43 -7.81 -12.04 2.62
CA ARG A 43 -6.90 -12.73 1.70
C ARG A 43 -7.62 -13.42 0.54
N ASP A 44 -8.63 -14.23 0.85
CA ASP A 44 -9.33 -15.08 -0.14
C ASP A 44 -10.18 -14.27 -1.14
N ARG A 45 -10.29 -12.96 -0.93
CA ARG A 45 -11.05 -12.04 -1.78
C ARG A 45 -10.16 -11.17 -2.67
N LEU A 46 -8.84 -11.36 -2.63
CA LEU A 46 -7.88 -10.61 -3.43
C LEU A 46 -7.34 -11.50 -4.56
N GLY A 47 -7.28 -10.96 -5.78
CA GLY A 47 -6.74 -11.64 -6.96
C GLY A 47 -5.24 -11.39 -7.19
N GLY A 48 -4.61 -10.59 -6.33
CA GLY A 48 -3.17 -10.32 -6.38
C GLY A 48 -2.31 -11.48 -5.86
N ILE A 49 -1.01 -11.42 -6.13
CA ILE A 49 -0.01 -12.35 -5.62
C ILE A 49 0.21 -12.04 -4.14
N TRP A 50 -0.32 -12.89 -3.27
CA TRP A 50 -0.20 -12.73 -1.81
C TRP A 50 1.26 -12.78 -1.34
N VAL A 51 1.63 -11.83 -0.49
CA VAL A 51 2.95 -11.77 0.16
C VAL A 51 2.74 -11.60 1.66
N GLU A 52 3.29 -12.54 2.43
CA GLU A 52 3.36 -12.48 3.89
C GLU A 52 4.41 -11.43 4.32
N ALA A 53 4.01 -10.15 4.31
CA ALA A 53 4.84 -9.02 4.75
C ALA A 53 3.98 -7.92 5.38
N PRO A 54 4.52 -7.11 6.30
CA PRO A 54 3.77 -6.01 6.91
C PRO A 54 3.40 -4.92 5.89
N VAL A 55 4.27 -4.64 4.92
CA VAL A 55 4.07 -3.68 3.84
C VAL A 55 4.65 -4.25 2.56
N VAL A 56 3.94 -4.08 1.44
CA VAL A 56 4.35 -4.51 0.11
C VAL A 56 4.25 -3.33 -0.84
N GLN A 57 5.29 -3.12 -1.65
CA GLN A 57 5.27 -2.18 -2.76
C GLN A 57 5.48 -2.94 -4.08
N ASP A 58 4.62 -2.68 -5.07
CA ASP A 58 4.73 -3.17 -6.45
C ASP A 58 4.47 -1.99 -7.39
N GLY A 59 5.55 -1.40 -7.93
CA GLY A 59 5.46 -0.17 -8.70
C GLY A 59 4.84 0.97 -7.89
N SER A 60 3.75 1.53 -8.40
CA SER A 60 2.95 2.60 -7.78
C SER A 60 1.83 2.10 -6.86
N ILE A 61 1.82 0.81 -6.49
CA ILE A 61 0.88 0.24 -5.52
C ILE A 61 1.62 -0.05 -4.22
N ILE A 62 1.12 0.49 -3.10
CA ILE A 62 1.62 0.18 -1.76
C ILE A 62 0.49 -0.39 -0.92
N THR A 63 0.70 -1.56 -0.33
CA THR A 63 -0.27 -2.20 0.56
C THR A 63 0.29 -2.52 1.93
N GLY A 64 -0.55 -2.50 2.97
CA GLY A 64 -0.17 -2.81 4.36
C GLY A 64 -1.13 -3.78 5.03
N SER A 65 -0.62 -4.63 5.93
CA SER A 65 -1.39 -5.78 6.45
C SER A 65 -2.34 -5.44 7.60
N GLY A 66 -2.15 -4.36 8.36
CA GLY A 66 -3.06 -4.05 9.46
C GLY A 66 -2.68 -2.86 10.33
N PRO A 67 -3.34 -2.68 11.49
CA PRO A 67 -3.06 -1.56 12.39
C PRO A 67 -1.59 -1.50 12.85
N ALA A 68 -1.00 -2.65 13.15
CA ALA A 68 0.41 -2.75 13.54
C ALA A 68 1.38 -2.26 12.45
N THR A 69 0.92 -2.19 11.20
CA THR A 69 1.74 -1.77 10.06
C THR A 69 1.47 -0.33 9.63
N ALA A 70 0.64 0.43 10.37
CA ALA A 70 0.26 1.79 9.99
C ALA A 70 1.47 2.71 9.83
N LEU A 71 2.41 2.66 10.77
CA LEU A 71 3.63 3.47 10.75
C LEU A 71 4.61 3.09 9.63
N PRO A 72 5.05 1.82 9.48
CA PRO A 72 5.90 1.43 8.36
C PRO A 72 5.20 1.63 7.00
N PHE A 73 3.88 1.48 6.92
CA PHE A 73 3.10 1.79 5.71
C PHE A 73 3.16 3.28 5.35
N ALA A 74 2.89 4.16 6.33
CA ALA A 74 2.93 5.61 6.12
C ALA A 74 4.33 6.08 5.70
N LEU A 75 5.37 5.53 6.32
CA LEU A 75 6.76 5.85 5.96
C LEU A 75 7.10 5.34 4.55
N LYS A 76 6.63 4.15 4.16
CA LYS A 76 6.82 3.66 2.78
C LYS A 76 6.14 4.54 1.74
N VAL A 77 4.95 5.06 2.04
CA VAL A 77 4.24 6.06 1.22
C VAL A 77 5.05 7.38 1.17
N LEU A 78 5.56 7.85 2.30
CA LEU A 78 6.36 9.06 2.37
C LEU A 78 7.64 8.94 1.53
N THR A 79 8.36 7.83 1.64
CA THR A 79 9.55 7.55 0.83
C THR A 79 9.21 7.56 -0.66
N TYR A 80 8.07 6.97 -1.06
CA TYR A 80 7.63 6.96 -2.47
C TYR A 80 7.37 8.37 -3.02
N LEU A 81 6.77 9.25 -2.21
CA LEU A 81 6.39 10.60 -2.63
C LEU A 81 7.51 11.63 -2.50
N THR A 82 8.57 11.29 -1.76
CA THR A 82 9.67 12.21 -1.43
C THR A 82 11.00 11.52 -1.65
N THR A 83 11.79 11.32 -0.59
CA THR A 83 13.04 10.58 -0.59
C THR A 83 13.19 9.77 0.69
N GLU A 84 14.16 8.87 0.73
CA GLU A 84 14.49 8.10 1.93
C GLU A 84 14.95 9.02 3.06
N GLU A 85 15.74 10.05 2.77
CA GLU A 85 16.22 11.01 3.78
C GLU A 85 15.08 11.79 4.44
N VAL A 86 14.04 12.17 3.68
CA VAL A 86 12.86 12.86 4.22
C VAL A 86 12.07 11.92 5.12
N ALA A 87 11.85 10.67 4.68
CA ALA A 87 11.14 9.68 5.48
C ALA A 87 11.87 9.38 6.78
N ASP A 88 13.19 9.18 6.73
CA ASP A 88 14.08 8.96 7.87
C ASP A 88 14.06 10.11 8.89
N ARG A 89 14.01 11.35 8.41
CA ARG A 89 13.91 12.51 9.28
C ARG A 89 12.59 12.52 10.04
N VAL A 90 11.47 12.29 9.35
CA VAL A 90 10.13 12.26 9.97
C VAL A 90 10.02 11.10 10.97
N ALA A 91 10.49 9.93 10.57
CA ALA A 91 10.65 8.73 11.38
C ALA A 91 11.33 9.02 12.73
N ARG A 92 12.51 9.65 12.73
CA ARG A 92 13.24 10.02 13.96
C ARG A 92 12.47 11.02 14.80
N SER A 93 11.83 12.02 14.20
CA SER A 93 11.01 13.00 14.93
C SER A 93 9.79 12.38 15.61
N MET A 94 9.31 11.24 15.12
CA MET A 94 8.19 10.49 15.70
C MET A 94 8.62 9.43 16.73
N LEU A 95 9.92 9.30 17.02
CA LEU A 95 10.47 8.23 17.86
C LEU A 95 10.13 6.82 17.33
N ALA A 96 10.03 6.70 16.01
CA ALA A 96 9.70 5.46 15.34
C ALA A 96 10.90 4.51 15.17
N PHE A 97 12.13 5.01 15.41
CA PHE A 97 13.42 4.33 15.26
C PHE A 97 14.48 5.01 16.15
#